data_AF-E3NV96-F1
#
_entry.id   AF-E3NV96-F1
#
_cell.length_a   1.000
_cell.length_b   1.000
_cell.length_c   1.000
_cell.angle_alpha   90.00
_cell.angle_beta   90.00
_cell.angle_gamma   90.00
#
_symmetry.space_group_name_H-M   'P 1'
#
loop_
_entity.id
_entity.type
_entity.pdbx_description
1 polymer ?
#
loop_
_entity_poly.entity_id
_entity_poly.type
_entity_poly.pdbx_seq_one_letter_code
_entity_poly.pdbx_strand_id
1 'polypeptide(L)'
;MVLFRPLCKYVARVERLRDIVPTVREAIKAAKSGCPGPVFVEFPVDVLYPYELVVKEIGFNPNAKGFIQKALNFYLRCHVSRQFGNAWLQQTITPLPTNVPMPKSEQIQEIVQLVKSAKRPVLLIGSQATLPPVKPSDLVKAVEALGCPVFLGGMARGLLGKDHPLQMRQVRKDALKDADLTILAGTVCDFRLSYGRTLSKKSKIVALNRNYSQLTKNEKAFWNSNVSVQADVATSLVQVANSLGSNHSKPTEWVKTLREKDDEKEAANAKKMEQKLSNGFLNPLNFLKTLDQSLPDDAILVADGGDFVGSAAYIVRPRGPLQWLDPGAFGTLGVWWRFCSRCQTVYPKRPVYIIWGDGSCGYSLMEYDTFARHK
;
A
#
# COMPACT_ATOMS: atom_id res chain seq x y z
N MET A 1 -6.90 4.61 24.08
CA MET A 1 -5.44 4.53 23.75
C MET A 1 -4.89 3.10 23.56
N VAL A 2 -4.93 2.21 24.56
CA VAL A 2 -4.29 0.87 24.50
C VAL A 2 -4.74 0.02 23.30
N LEU A 3 -6.05 0.07 22.97
CA LEU A 3 -6.63 -0.68 21.85
C LEU A 3 -6.04 -0.33 20.49
N PHE A 4 -5.66 0.93 20.25
CA PHE A 4 -5.14 1.39 18.95
C PHE A 4 -3.62 1.30 18.84
N ARG A 5 -2.90 1.17 19.96
CA ARG A 5 -1.44 1.06 19.98
C ARG A 5 -0.87 -0.07 19.11
N PRO A 6 -1.45 -1.29 19.06
CA PRO A 6 -0.95 -2.34 18.18
C PRO A 6 -1.32 -2.14 16.69
N LEU A 7 -2.26 -1.23 16.38
CA LEU A 7 -2.80 -1.03 15.02
C LEU A 7 -2.26 0.24 14.34
N CYS A 8 -1.74 1.20 15.10
CA CYS A 8 -1.32 2.51 14.62
C CYS A 8 0.16 2.78 14.86
N LYS A 9 0.77 3.56 13.97
CA LYS A 9 2.16 4.01 14.12
C LYS A 9 2.33 5.06 15.20
N TYR A 10 1.29 5.85 15.42
CA TYR A 10 1.25 6.92 16.41
C TYR A 10 -0.16 6.97 17.00
N VAL A 11 -0.21 7.08 18.31
CA VAL A 11 -1.46 7.20 19.07
C VAL A 11 -1.24 8.32 20.08
N ALA A 12 -2.06 9.36 20.04
CA ALA A 12 -2.04 10.44 21.03
C ALA A 12 -3.44 10.79 21.54
N ARG A 13 -3.48 11.42 22.71
CA ARG A 13 -4.67 12.07 23.28
C ARG A 13 -4.31 13.52 23.57
N VAL A 14 -5.16 14.45 23.13
CA VAL A 14 -4.95 15.88 23.36
C VAL A 14 -5.70 16.28 24.62
N GLU A 15 -5.00 16.67 25.68
CA GLU A 15 -5.62 17.10 26.95
C GLU A 15 -5.60 18.62 27.16
N ARG A 16 -4.82 19.34 26.36
CA ARG A 16 -4.68 20.80 26.43
C ARG A 16 -4.82 21.39 25.04
N LEU A 17 -5.54 22.49 24.91
CA LEU A 17 -5.82 23.12 23.62
C LEU A 17 -4.53 23.54 22.90
N ARG A 18 -3.52 24.02 23.65
CA ARG A 18 -2.22 24.38 23.08
C ARG A 18 -1.49 23.21 22.41
N ASP A 19 -1.81 21.97 22.78
CA ASP A 19 -1.15 20.77 22.27
C ASP A 19 -1.82 20.24 20.99
N ILE A 20 -2.99 20.77 20.58
CA ILE A 20 -3.70 20.34 19.36
C ILE A 20 -2.78 20.39 18.14
N VAL A 21 -2.18 21.56 17.89
CA VAL A 21 -1.31 21.80 16.73
C VAL A 21 -0.09 20.87 16.72
N PRO A 22 0.76 20.82 17.76
CA PRO A 22 1.95 19.94 17.74
C PRO A 22 1.57 18.46 17.64
N THR A 23 0.52 18.00 18.33
CA THR A 23 0.07 16.61 18.26
C THR A 23 -0.39 16.22 16.86
N VAL A 24 -1.22 17.05 16.21
CA VAL A 24 -1.69 16.76 14.83
C VAL A 24 -0.52 16.79 13.84
N ARG A 25 0.41 17.72 13.99
CA ARG A 25 1.61 17.80 13.13
C ARG A 25 2.49 16.55 13.25
N GLU A 26 2.73 16.08 14.47
CA GLU A 26 3.47 14.82 14.71
C GLU A 26 2.70 13.60 14.19
N ALA A 27 1.37 13.57 14.35
CA ALA A 27 0.54 12.50 13.80
C ALA A 27 0.64 12.43 12.27
N ILE A 28 0.56 13.56 11.56
CA ILE A 28 0.73 13.63 10.09
C ILE A 28 2.13 13.18 9.68
N LYS A 29 3.17 13.64 10.39
CA LYS A 29 4.56 13.22 10.15
C LYS A 29 4.72 11.71 10.31
N ALA A 30 4.19 11.14 11.38
CA ALA A 30 4.23 9.71 11.66
C ALA A 30 3.45 8.90 10.61
N ALA A 31 2.29 9.40 10.16
CA ALA A 31 1.48 8.75 9.13
C ALA A 31 2.23 8.64 7.80
N LYS A 32 3.05 9.65 7.44
CA LYS A 32 3.73 9.74 6.14
C LYS A 32 5.18 9.23 6.12
N SER A 33 5.90 9.27 7.25
CA SER A 33 7.33 8.91 7.31
C SER A 33 7.57 7.40 7.25
N GLY A 34 8.70 6.96 6.70
CA GLY A 34 9.06 5.56 6.55
C GLY A 34 8.11 4.82 5.61
N CYS A 35 7.57 3.68 6.08
CA CYS A 35 6.40 3.06 5.46
C CYS A 35 5.14 3.78 5.98
N PRO A 36 4.31 4.41 5.12
CA PRO A 36 3.10 5.07 5.55
C PRO A 36 2.13 4.13 6.28
N GLY A 37 1.35 4.68 7.20
CA GLY A 37 0.41 3.88 7.99
C GLY A 37 -0.52 4.72 8.87
N PRO A 38 -1.51 4.08 9.50
CA PRO A 38 -2.53 4.77 10.27
C PRO A 38 -1.98 5.39 11.56
N VAL A 39 -2.62 6.47 11.99
CA VAL A 39 -2.40 7.17 13.26
C VAL A 39 -3.74 7.47 13.91
N PHE A 40 -3.77 7.55 15.23
CA PHE A 40 -4.98 7.85 15.99
C PHE A 40 -4.73 9.04 16.92
N VAL A 41 -5.61 10.03 16.88
CA VAL A 41 -5.56 11.19 17.78
C VAL A 41 -6.93 11.32 18.45
N GLU A 42 -6.94 11.15 19.76
CA GLU A 42 -8.12 11.28 20.61
C GLU A 42 -8.29 12.74 21.04
N PHE A 43 -9.47 13.29 20.79
CA PHE A 43 -9.90 14.59 21.29
C PHE A 43 -11.01 14.38 22.31
N PRO A 44 -10.72 14.53 23.62
CA PRO A 44 -11.73 14.60 24.66
C PRO A 44 -12.73 15.72 24.37
N VAL A 45 -14.00 15.48 24.70
CA VAL A 45 -15.11 16.38 24.34
C VAL A 45 -14.94 17.78 24.95
N ASP A 46 -14.38 17.85 26.16
CA ASP A 46 -14.06 19.06 26.89
C ASP A 46 -12.91 19.88 26.26
N VAL A 47 -12.11 19.28 25.37
CA VAL A 47 -11.15 20.02 24.53
C VAL A 47 -11.81 20.62 23.28
N LEU A 48 -12.96 20.08 22.87
CA LEU A 48 -13.69 20.53 21.69
C LEU A 48 -14.78 21.57 22.00
N TYR A 49 -15.11 21.77 23.28
CA TYR A 49 -16.14 22.69 23.70
C TYR A 49 -15.60 24.08 24.08
N PRO A 50 -16.44 25.13 23.94
CA PRO A 50 -16.09 26.47 24.42
C PRO A 50 -15.77 26.48 25.92
N TYR A 51 -14.85 27.37 26.31
CA TYR A 51 -14.40 27.53 27.69
C TYR A 51 -15.57 27.71 28.67
N GLU A 52 -16.54 28.53 28.30
CA GLU A 52 -17.69 28.87 29.12
C GLU A 52 -18.54 27.63 29.43
N LEU A 53 -18.70 26.74 28.44
CA LEU A 53 -19.45 25.50 28.60
C LEU A 53 -18.71 24.54 29.52
N VAL A 54 -17.39 24.38 29.34
CA VAL A 54 -16.59 23.50 30.20
C VAL A 54 -16.60 23.98 31.65
N VAL A 55 -16.41 25.27 31.89
CA VAL A 55 -16.45 25.85 33.25
C VAL A 55 -17.82 25.66 33.91
N LYS A 56 -18.91 25.77 33.14
CA LYS A 56 -20.26 25.56 33.64
C LYS A 56 -20.49 24.10 34.07
N GLU A 57 -20.06 23.15 33.24
CA GLU A 57 -20.33 21.72 33.44
C GLU A 57 -19.34 21.03 34.40
N ILE A 58 -18.17 21.61 34.68
CA ILE A 58 -17.13 20.99 35.53
C ILE A 58 -17.52 20.88 37.02
N GLY A 59 -18.63 21.50 37.43
CA GLY A 59 -19.18 21.34 38.78
C GLY A 59 -18.55 22.25 39.85
N PHE A 60 -18.17 23.48 39.49
CA PHE A 60 -17.75 24.48 40.48
C PHE A 60 -18.87 24.78 41.49
N ASN A 61 -18.57 24.68 42.79
CA ASN A 61 -19.49 25.12 43.84
C ASN A 61 -19.03 26.49 44.40
N PRO A 62 -19.65 27.62 43.98
CA PRO A 62 -19.23 28.95 44.43
C PRO A 62 -19.44 29.16 45.94
N ASN A 63 -20.35 28.42 46.58
CA ASN A 63 -20.71 28.55 47.99
C ASN A 63 -20.01 27.53 48.90
N ALA A 64 -18.82 27.05 48.50
CA ALA A 64 -18.05 26.06 49.23
C ALA A 64 -17.60 26.53 50.62
N LYS A 65 -18.21 26.00 51.69
CA LYS A 65 -17.86 26.35 53.09
C LYS A 65 -16.75 25.45 53.67
N GLY A 66 -16.71 24.17 53.30
CA GLY A 66 -15.75 23.19 53.84
C GLY A 66 -14.38 23.17 53.14
N PHE A 67 -13.34 22.78 53.87
CA PHE A 67 -11.95 22.70 53.37
C PHE A 67 -11.80 21.77 52.16
N ILE A 68 -12.41 20.57 52.21
CA ILE A 68 -12.38 19.59 51.11
C ILE A 68 -12.96 20.19 49.83
N GLN A 69 -14.11 20.86 49.91
CA GLN A 69 -14.75 21.47 48.75
C GLN A 69 -13.94 22.65 48.19
N LYS A 70 -13.29 23.44 49.05
CA LYS A 70 -12.37 24.50 48.61
C LYS A 70 -11.15 23.93 47.88
N ALA A 71 -10.58 22.84 48.39
CA ALA A 71 -9.48 22.13 47.73
C ALA A 71 -9.91 21.57 46.37
N LEU A 72 -11.11 20.97 46.29
CA LEU A 72 -11.68 20.48 45.02
C LEU A 72 -11.89 21.62 44.02
N ASN A 73 -12.49 22.74 44.43
CA ASN A 73 -12.65 23.92 43.57
C ASN A 73 -11.30 24.45 43.09
N PHE A 74 -10.28 24.50 43.95
CA PHE A 74 -8.94 24.91 43.55
C PHE A 74 -8.35 23.96 42.50
N TYR A 75 -8.45 22.65 42.72
CA TYR A 75 -8.04 21.64 41.75
C TYR A 75 -8.75 21.81 40.40
N LEU A 76 -10.08 21.98 40.40
CA LEU A 76 -10.87 22.17 39.17
C LEU A 76 -10.45 23.46 38.43
N ARG A 77 -10.18 24.57 39.14
CA ARG A 77 -9.65 25.80 38.53
C ARG A 77 -8.29 25.56 37.90
N CYS A 78 -7.39 24.89 38.60
CA CYS A 78 -6.08 24.52 38.06
C CYS A 78 -6.22 23.60 36.84
N HIS A 79 -7.17 22.66 36.85
CA HIS A 79 -7.43 21.75 35.75
C HIS A 79 -7.88 22.50 34.49
N VAL A 80 -8.94 23.33 34.59
CA VAL A 80 -9.42 24.14 33.46
C VAL A 80 -8.34 25.11 32.99
N SER A 81 -7.66 25.78 33.92
CA SER A 81 -6.57 26.70 33.58
C SER A 81 -5.43 25.99 32.86
N ARG A 82 -5.13 24.72 33.19
CA ARG A 82 -4.14 23.91 32.48
C ARG A 82 -4.63 23.49 31.09
N GLN A 83 -5.91 23.17 30.94
CA GLN A 83 -6.52 22.75 29.69
C GLN A 83 -6.57 23.88 28.66
N PHE A 84 -7.05 25.05 29.07
CA PHE A 84 -7.22 26.24 28.22
C PHE A 84 -6.02 27.19 28.22
N GLY A 85 -5.06 26.97 29.13
CA GLY A 85 -3.86 27.80 29.23
C GLY A 85 -3.09 27.83 27.91
N ASN A 86 -2.82 29.04 27.42
CA ASN A 86 -2.12 29.29 26.15
C ASN A 86 -2.82 28.73 24.90
N ALA A 87 -4.13 28.44 24.96
CA ALA A 87 -4.89 27.89 23.83
C ALA A 87 -4.79 28.73 22.55
N TRP A 88 -4.75 30.04 22.69
CA TRP A 88 -4.82 31.01 21.58
C TRP A 88 -3.46 31.58 21.16
N LEU A 89 -2.36 31.03 21.68
CA LEU A 89 -1.04 31.39 21.16
C LEU A 89 -0.95 30.96 19.69
N GLN A 90 -0.47 31.86 18.85
CA GLN A 90 -0.25 31.56 17.44
C GLN A 90 0.85 30.49 17.31
N GLN A 91 0.58 29.46 16.52
CA GLN A 91 1.49 28.35 16.29
C GLN A 91 1.67 28.09 14.81
N THR A 92 2.84 27.59 14.42
CA THR A 92 3.09 27.13 13.06
C THR A 92 2.27 25.87 12.78
N ILE A 93 1.36 25.94 11.81
CA ILE A 93 0.47 24.84 11.40
C ILE A 93 1.02 24.03 10.21
N THR A 94 2.19 24.39 9.66
CA THR A 94 2.75 23.71 8.50
C THR A 94 3.18 22.28 8.82
N PRO A 95 3.00 21.31 7.90
CA PRO A 95 3.42 19.93 8.13
C PRO A 95 4.91 19.82 8.47
N LEU A 96 5.24 18.92 9.38
CA LEU A 96 6.65 18.61 9.68
C LEU A 96 7.28 17.81 8.54
N PRO A 97 8.61 17.94 8.33
CA PRO A 97 9.31 17.18 7.31
C PRO A 97 9.20 15.67 7.58
N THR A 98 8.92 14.92 6.53
CA THR A 98 8.80 13.47 6.57
C THR A 98 10.17 12.82 6.36
N ASN A 99 10.46 11.76 7.12
CA ASN A 99 11.67 10.96 6.92
C ASN A 99 11.37 9.80 5.97
N VAL A 100 12.09 9.70 4.85
CA VAL A 100 12.03 8.54 3.94
C VAL A 100 13.43 7.92 3.90
N PRO A 101 13.58 6.62 4.20
CA PRO A 101 14.90 5.99 4.19
C PRO A 101 15.46 5.95 2.76
N MET A 102 16.72 6.30 2.59
CA MET A 102 17.40 6.39 1.30
C MET A 102 18.46 5.28 1.17
N PRO A 103 18.69 4.74 -0.04
CA PRO A 103 19.71 3.72 -0.24
C PRO A 103 21.11 4.32 -0.12
N LYS A 104 22.08 3.51 0.33
CA LYS A 104 23.49 3.88 0.31
C LYS A 104 24.13 3.54 -1.04
N SER A 105 25.09 4.34 -1.48
CA SER A 105 25.77 4.15 -2.76
C SER A 105 26.42 2.77 -2.89
N GLU A 106 27.01 2.23 -1.82
CA GLU A 106 27.66 0.92 -1.84
C GLU A 106 26.66 -0.21 -2.13
N GLN A 107 25.46 -0.13 -1.53
CA GLN A 107 24.38 -1.09 -1.75
C GLN A 107 23.86 -1.03 -3.18
N ILE A 108 23.77 0.18 -3.75
CA ILE A 108 23.37 0.36 -5.16
C ILE A 108 24.41 -0.31 -6.07
N GLN A 109 25.71 -0.08 -5.84
CA GLN A 109 26.77 -0.67 -6.65
C GLN A 109 26.77 -2.20 -6.55
N GLU A 110 26.55 -2.77 -5.35
CA GLU A 110 26.42 -4.21 -5.19
C GLU A 110 25.27 -4.79 -6.00
N ILE A 111 24.09 -4.14 -5.98
CA ILE A 111 22.93 -4.56 -6.79
C ILE A 111 23.25 -4.44 -8.28
N VAL A 112 23.92 -3.37 -8.72
CA VAL A 112 24.33 -3.18 -10.11
C VAL A 112 25.22 -4.34 -10.58
N GLN A 113 26.18 -4.78 -9.78
CA GLN A 113 27.04 -5.92 -10.12
C GLN A 113 26.27 -7.24 -10.21
N LEU A 114 25.31 -7.46 -9.29
CA LEU A 114 24.43 -8.63 -9.35
C LEU A 114 23.57 -8.62 -10.61
N VAL A 115 23.00 -7.46 -10.99
CA VAL A 115 22.20 -7.34 -12.21
C VAL A 115 23.05 -7.59 -13.46
N LYS A 116 24.27 -7.06 -13.54
CA LYS A 116 25.17 -7.26 -14.68
C LYS A 116 25.61 -8.72 -14.86
N SER A 117 25.73 -9.48 -13.76
CA SER A 117 26.18 -10.88 -13.79
C SER A 117 25.05 -11.89 -13.92
N ALA A 118 23.80 -11.50 -13.67
CA ALA A 118 22.64 -12.37 -13.74
C ALA A 118 22.25 -12.70 -15.19
N LYS A 119 21.99 -13.99 -15.46
CA LYS A 119 21.47 -14.48 -16.75
C LYS A 119 19.96 -14.66 -16.73
N ARG A 120 19.39 -14.97 -15.57
CA ARG A 120 17.94 -15.18 -15.35
C ARG A 120 17.42 -14.34 -14.18
N PRO A 121 17.55 -13.00 -14.23
CA PRO A 121 17.03 -12.15 -13.18
C PRO A 121 15.50 -12.09 -13.21
N VAL A 122 14.88 -11.86 -12.05
CA VAL A 122 13.45 -11.66 -11.89
C VAL A 122 13.20 -10.53 -10.89
N LEU A 123 12.26 -9.63 -11.22
CA LEU A 123 11.89 -8.48 -10.39
C LEU A 123 10.45 -8.62 -9.88
N LEU A 124 10.26 -8.65 -8.57
CA LEU A 124 8.95 -8.69 -7.90
C LEU A 124 8.64 -7.33 -7.28
N ILE A 125 7.75 -6.57 -7.90
CA ILE A 125 7.39 -5.22 -7.45
C ILE A 125 6.08 -5.25 -6.67
N GLY A 126 6.13 -4.85 -5.41
CA GLY A 126 4.98 -4.72 -4.52
C GLY A 126 4.54 -3.27 -4.31
N SER A 127 3.45 -3.09 -3.54
CA SER A 127 2.80 -1.79 -3.33
C SER A 127 3.75 -0.66 -2.88
N GLN A 128 4.80 -0.95 -2.11
CA GLN A 128 5.72 0.09 -1.62
C GLN A 128 6.48 0.82 -2.73
N ALA A 129 6.63 0.21 -3.91
CA ALA A 129 7.25 0.88 -5.05
C ALA A 129 6.40 2.02 -5.63
N THR A 130 5.11 2.08 -5.29
CA THR A 130 4.19 3.14 -5.75
C THR A 130 4.13 4.34 -4.79
N LEU A 131 4.87 4.28 -3.68
CA LEU A 131 4.88 5.33 -2.66
C LEU A 131 5.82 6.50 -3.07
N PRO A 132 5.50 7.74 -2.66
CA PRO A 132 6.36 8.91 -2.92
C PRO A 132 7.71 8.75 -2.20
N PRO A 133 8.83 9.23 -2.76
CA PRO A 133 8.89 10.45 -3.59
C PRO A 133 8.90 10.25 -5.10
N VAL A 134 9.22 9.05 -5.59
CA VAL A 134 9.37 8.81 -7.03
C VAL A 134 8.00 8.64 -7.69
N LYS A 135 7.82 9.28 -8.86
CA LYS A 135 6.59 9.13 -9.65
C LYS A 135 6.56 7.74 -10.31
N PRO A 136 5.39 7.11 -10.47
CA PRO A 136 5.30 5.82 -11.15
C PRO A 136 5.92 5.81 -12.56
N SER A 137 5.83 6.92 -13.31
CA SER A 137 6.44 7.05 -14.64
C SER A 137 7.96 6.88 -14.63
N ASP A 138 8.64 7.39 -13.59
CA ASP A 138 10.09 7.30 -13.49
C ASP A 138 10.53 5.88 -13.07
N LEU A 139 9.70 5.22 -12.25
CA LEU A 139 9.87 3.81 -11.94
C LEU A 139 9.71 2.92 -13.17
N VAL A 140 8.74 3.20 -14.05
CA VAL A 140 8.58 2.47 -15.33
C VAL A 140 9.85 2.57 -16.17
N LYS A 141 10.39 3.77 -16.36
CA LYS A 141 11.66 3.98 -17.08
C LYS A 141 12.82 3.20 -16.46
N ALA A 142 12.90 3.16 -15.13
CA ALA A 142 13.93 2.38 -14.43
C ALA A 142 13.78 0.88 -14.69
N VAL A 143 12.54 0.35 -14.68
CA VAL A 143 12.25 -1.04 -14.99
C VAL A 143 12.60 -1.40 -16.44
N GLU A 144 12.25 -0.52 -17.40
CA GLU A 144 12.61 -0.67 -18.81
C GLU A 144 14.12 -0.65 -19.03
N ALA A 145 14.83 0.21 -18.30
CA ALA A 145 16.29 0.26 -18.30
C ALA A 145 16.87 -1.07 -17.81
N LEU A 146 16.41 -1.59 -16.65
CA LEU A 146 16.85 -2.89 -16.12
C LEU A 146 16.65 -4.03 -17.12
N GLY A 147 15.50 -4.07 -17.81
CA GLY A 147 15.19 -5.10 -18.80
C GLY A 147 14.84 -6.47 -18.21
N CYS A 148 14.67 -6.57 -16.89
CA CYS A 148 14.34 -7.82 -16.20
C CYS A 148 12.84 -8.16 -16.36
N PRO A 149 12.48 -9.45 -16.44
CA PRO A 149 11.09 -9.91 -16.27
C PRO A 149 10.50 -9.45 -14.93
N VAL A 150 9.27 -8.94 -14.97
CA VAL A 150 8.60 -8.31 -13.83
C VAL A 150 7.30 -9.02 -13.47
N PHE A 151 7.11 -9.25 -12.17
CA PHE A 151 5.85 -9.65 -11.57
C PHE A 151 5.34 -8.54 -10.64
N LEU A 152 4.12 -8.06 -10.88
CA LEU A 152 3.51 -6.96 -10.14
C LEU A 152 2.50 -7.51 -9.11
N GLY A 153 2.54 -7.00 -7.89
CA GLY A 153 1.63 -7.39 -6.81
C GLY A 153 1.03 -6.19 -6.07
N GLY A 154 -0.16 -6.39 -5.50
CA GLY A 154 -0.90 -5.35 -4.78
C GLY A 154 -1.14 -4.11 -5.65
N MET A 155 -0.89 -2.93 -5.08
CA MET A 155 -1.08 -1.63 -5.77
C MET A 155 -0.10 -1.39 -6.92
N ALA A 156 0.96 -2.20 -7.05
CA ALA A 156 1.85 -2.10 -8.20
C ALA A 156 1.24 -2.72 -9.48
N ARG A 157 0.11 -3.42 -9.39
CA ARG A 157 -0.62 -3.90 -10.57
C ARG A 157 -1.04 -2.72 -11.44
N GLY A 158 -0.78 -2.83 -12.74
CA GLY A 158 -0.97 -1.75 -13.69
C GLY A 158 0.23 -0.83 -13.89
N LEU A 159 1.31 -0.96 -13.09
CA LEU A 159 2.50 -0.11 -13.21
C LEU A 159 3.04 -0.05 -14.65
N LEU A 160 3.08 -1.19 -15.34
CA LEU A 160 3.54 -1.30 -16.74
C LEU A 160 2.39 -1.27 -17.76
N GLY A 161 1.15 -1.04 -17.32
CA GLY A 161 -0.03 -1.06 -18.17
C GLY A 161 -0.48 -2.46 -18.61
N LYS A 162 -1.15 -2.53 -19.76
CA LYS A 162 -1.88 -3.73 -20.19
C LYS A 162 -0.97 -4.84 -20.73
N ASP A 163 -0.10 -4.54 -21.70
CA ASP A 163 0.58 -5.59 -22.51
C ASP A 163 2.11 -5.39 -22.59
N HIS A 164 2.71 -4.86 -21.54
CA HIS A 164 4.15 -4.59 -21.54
C HIS A 164 5.02 -5.86 -21.65
N PRO A 165 6.03 -5.89 -22.53
CA PRO A 165 6.80 -7.11 -22.84
C PRO A 165 7.56 -7.69 -21.64
N LEU A 166 7.99 -6.84 -20.70
CA LEU A 166 8.65 -7.29 -19.47
C LEU A 166 7.69 -7.86 -18.41
N GLN A 167 6.39 -7.60 -18.48
CA GLN A 167 5.44 -8.02 -17.46
C GLN A 167 4.97 -9.46 -17.70
N MET A 168 5.26 -10.36 -16.76
CA MET A 168 4.80 -11.75 -16.76
C MET A 168 3.70 -11.93 -15.70
N ARG A 169 2.76 -12.86 -15.90
CA ARG A 169 1.59 -13.02 -15.02
C ARG A 169 1.42 -14.43 -14.48
N GLN A 170 1.46 -15.43 -15.36
CA GLN A 170 1.07 -16.81 -15.10
C GLN A 170 2.24 -17.70 -14.68
N VAL A 171 3.47 -17.29 -14.97
CA VAL A 171 4.68 -18.11 -14.76
C VAL A 171 5.52 -17.73 -13.53
N ARG A 172 4.97 -16.97 -12.58
CA ARG A 172 5.71 -16.47 -11.41
C ARG A 172 6.44 -17.57 -10.63
N LYS A 173 5.77 -18.68 -10.36
CA LYS A 173 6.34 -19.78 -9.57
C LYS A 173 7.53 -20.42 -10.27
N ASP A 174 7.44 -20.60 -11.59
CA ASP A 174 8.48 -21.26 -12.40
C ASP A 174 9.67 -20.31 -12.57
N ALA A 175 9.40 -19.03 -12.88
CA ALA A 175 10.42 -17.99 -12.97
C ALA A 175 11.24 -17.85 -11.68
N LEU A 176 10.59 -17.87 -10.51
CA LEU A 176 11.27 -17.78 -9.21
C LEU A 176 12.15 -19.00 -8.87
N LYS A 177 11.78 -20.19 -9.36
CA LYS A 177 12.57 -21.42 -9.16
C LYS A 177 13.81 -21.46 -10.04
N ASP A 178 13.70 -20.94 -11.26
CA ASP A 178 14.77 -20.97 -12.26
C ASP A 178 15.69 -19.75 -12.19
N ALA A 179 15.27 -18.68 -11.50
CA ALA A 179 16.02 -17.44 -11.36
C ALA A 179 17.39 -17.63 -10.70
N ASP A 180 18.39 -16.92 -11.21
CA ASP A 180 19.72 -16.79 -10.58
C ASP A 180 19.86 -15.47 -9.79
N LEU A 181 18.97 -14.50 -10.02
CA LEU A 181 18.82 -13.28 -9.24
C LEU A 181 17.33 -12.97 -9.04
N THR A 182 16.90 -12.76 -7.80
CA THR A 182 15.55 -12.29 -7.48
C THR A 182 15.63 -10.98 -6.73
N ILE A 183 14.99 -9.93 -7.27
CA ILE A 183 14.88 -8.63 -6.63
C ILE A 183 13.46 -8.49 -6.05
N LEU A 184 13.35 -8.54 -4.73
CA LEU A 184 12.12 -8.31 -3.98
C LEU A 184 11.97 -6.80 -3.71
N ALA A 185 11.34 -6.10 -4.64
CA ALA A 185 11.14 -4.65 -4.61
C ALA A 185 9.83 -4.30 -3.89
N GLY A 186 9.89 -4.05 -2.58
CA GLY A 186 8.70 -3.72 -1.78
C GLY A 186 7.74 -4.89 -1.59
N THR A 187 8.21 -6.10 -1.90
CA THR A 187 7.48 -7.36 -1.74
C THR A 187 7.88 -8.01 -0.43
N VAL A 188 6.90 -8.50 0.33
CA VAL A 188 7.11 -9.18 1.61
C VAL A 188 6.99 -10.69 1.39
N CYS A 189 7.93 -11.46 1.93
CA CYS A 189 7.88 -12.93 1.94
C CYS A 189 6.83 -13.45 2.93
N ASP A 190 5.56 -13.11 2.74
CA ASP A 190 4.41 -13.60 3.50
C ASP A 190 3.70 -14.77 2.79
N PHE A 191 2.50 -15.14 3.23
CA PHE A 191 1.72 -16.25 2.68
C PHE A 191 1.50 -16.13 1.15
N ARG A 192 1.42 -14.91 0.60
CA ARG A 192 1.20 -14.66 -0.84
C ARG A 192 2.41 -15.04 -1.71
N LEU A 193 3.58 -15.12 -1.09
CA LEU A 193 4.84 -15.59 -1.68
C LEU A 193 5.30 -16.90 -1.01
N SER A 194 4.38 -17.66 -0.40
CA SER A 194 4.66 -18.92 0.28
C SER A 194 5.79 -18.81 1.30
N TYR A 195 5.86 -17.68 2.01
CA TYR A 195 6.87 -17.36 3.02
C TYR A 195 8.32 -17.35 2.49
N GLY A 196 8.51 -17.21 1.18
CA GLY A 196 9.83 -17.26 0.53
C GLY A 196 10.28 -18.66 0.09
N ARG A 197 9.51 -19.73 0.39
CA ARG A 197 9.87 -21.12 0.03
C ARG A 197 9.93 -21.39 -1.48
N THR A 198 9.33 -20.53 -2.29
CA THR A 198 9.34 -20.63 -3.76
C THR A 198 10.61 -20.05 -4.37
N LEU A 199 11.38 -19.25 -3.62
CA LEU A 199 12.63 -18.67 -4.08
C LEU A 199 13.66 -19.78 -4.31
N SER A 200 14.36 -19.74 -5.43
CA SER A 200 15.42 -20.70 -5.73
C SER A 200 16.56 -20.61 -4.73
N LYS A 201 17.04 -21.75 -4.23
CA LYS A 201 18.26 -21.82 -3.39
C LYS A 201 19.52 -21.36 -4.14
N LYS A 202 19.50 -21.37 -5.47
CA LYS A 202 20.59 -20.90 -6.33
C LYS A 202 20.50 -19.41 -6.62
N SER A 203 19.36 -18.77 -6.37
CA SER A 203 19.15 -17.36 -6.66
C SER A 203 19.85 -16.48 -5.63
N LYS A 204 20.57 -15.47 -6.09
CA LYS A 204 20.95 -14.33 -5.26
C LYS A 204 19.71 -13.50 -4.97
N ILE A 205 19.45 -13.17 -3.71
CA ILE A 205 18.25 -12.43 -3.32
C ILE A 205 18.63 -11.00 -2.92
N VAL A 206 18.04 -10.02 -3.60
CA VAL A 206 18.08 -8.61 -3.21
C VAL A 206 16.73 -8.24 -2.63
N ALA A 207 16.68 -7.76 -1.40
CA ALA A 207 15.46 -7.31 -0.75
C ALA A 207 15.49 -5.79 -0.54
N LEU A 208 14.45 -5.10 -1.01
CA LEU A 208 14.28 -3.65 -0.87
C LEU A 208 12.96 -3.37 -0.15
N ASN A 209 13.00 -2.65 0.97
CA ASN A 209 11.79 -2.31 1.72
C ASN A 209 12.03 -1.08 2.61
N ARG A 210 11.02 -0.22 2.80
CA ARG A 210 11.14 0.93 3.71
C ARG A 210 11.13 0.52 5.18
N ASN A 211 10.58 -0.64 5.49
CA ASN A 211 10.43 -1.15 6.85
C ASN A 211 11.28 -2.41 7.06
N TYR A 212 12.13 -2.37 8.08
CA TYR A 212 13.06 -3.47 8.38
C TYR A 212 12.36 -4.79 8.76
N SER A 213 11.27 -4.75 9.53
CA SER A 213 10.57 -5.99 9.93
C SER A 213 9.85 -6.66 8.75
N GLN A 214 9.43 -5.88 7.76
CA GLN A 214 8.92 -6.40 6.49
C GLN A 214 10.04 -6.89 5.57
N LEU A 215 11.19 -6.21 5.56
CA LEU A 215 12.38 -6.58 4.80
C LEU A 215 12.87 -7.99 5.15
N THR A 216 12.96 -8.29 6.45
CA THR A 216 13.54 -9.53 6.97
C THR A 216 12.49 -10.58 7.34
N LYS A 217 11.23 -10.38 6.95
CA LYS A 217 10.13 -11.26 7.35
C LYS A 217 10.34 -12.68 6.83
N ASN A 218 10.37 -13.65 7.76
CA ASN A 218 10.64 -15.07 7.51
C ASN A 218 12.02 -15.37 6.91
N GLU A 219 12.93 -14.39 6.89
CA GLU A 219 14.32 -14.61 6.55
C GLU A 219 14.94 -15.60 7.56
N LYS A 220 15.98 -16.33 7.15
CA LYS A 220 16.66 -17.40 7.88
C LYS A 220 15.83 -18.68 8.06
N ALA A 221 14.50 -18.60 8.09
CA ALA A 221 13.63 -19.76 8.16
C ALA A 221 13.45 -20.44 6.79
N PHE A 222 13.17 -19.66 5.73
CA PHE A 222 12.85 -20.21 4.40
C PHE A 222 13.70 -19.63 3.27
N TRP A 223 14.31 -18.47 3.49
CA TRP A 223 15.08 -17.75 2.48
C TRP A 223 16.15 -16.88 3.15
N ASN A 224 17.13 -16.43 2.38
CA ASN A 224 18.20 -15.54 2.85
C ASN A 224 18.40 -14.42 1.85
N SER A 225 18.54 -13.19 2.33
CA SER A 225 18.99 -12.08 1.50
C SER A 225 20.51 -12.14 1.31
N ASN A 226 20.97 -11.82 0.10
CA ASN A 226 22.36 -11.49 -0.17
C ASN A 226 22.59 -10.00 0.02
N VAL A 227 21.64 -9.17 -0.44
CA VAL A 227 21.66 -7.72 -0.23
C VAL A 227 20.32 -7.31 0.37
N SER A 228 20.37 -6.67 1.53
CA SER A 228 19.19 -6.12 2.22
C SER A 228 19.30 -4.60 2.29
N VAL A 229 18.36 -3.90 1.68
CA VAL A 229 18.35 -2.43 1.63
C VAL A 229 17.07 -1.90 2.28
N GLN A 230 17.24 -1.31 3.47
CA GLN A 230 16.18 -0.55 4.11
C GLN A 230 16.09 0.85 3.51
N ALA A 231 15.37 0.99 2.40
CA ALA A 231 15.24 2.25 1.68
C ALA A 231 13.93 2.34 0.92
N ASP A 232 13.64 3.51 0.37
CA ASP A 232 12.62 3.66 -0.65
C ASP A 232 12.93 2.79 -1.87
N VAL A 233 11.94 1.98 -2.24
CA VAL A 233 12.04 0.96 -3.28
C VAL A 233 12.20 1.61 -4.65
N ALA A 234 11.36 2.59 -4.97
CA ALA A 234 11.40 3.22 -6.29
C ALA A 234 12.67 4.04 -6.48
N THR A 235 13.08 4.81 -5.46
CA THR A 235 14.37 5.52 -5.47
C THR A 235 15.54 4.56 -5.68
N SER A 236 15.55 3.42 -4.98
CA SER A 236 16.62 2.42 -5.12
C SER A 236 16.68 1.87 -6.55
N LEU A 237 15.54 1.48 -7.13
CA LEU A 237 15.50 0.97 -8.50
C LEU A 237 15.91 2.02 -9.54
N VAL A 238 15.49 3.28 -9.37
CA VAL A 238 15.92 4.38 -10.24
C VAL A 238 17.44 4.60 -10.16
N GLN A 239 18.02 4.57 -8.96
CA GLN A 239 19.47 4.73 -8.81
C GLN A 239 20.27 3.54 -9.39
N VAL A 240 19.77 2.31 -9.24
CA VAL A 240 20.37 1.13 -9.89
C VAL A 240 20.31 1.27 -11.41
N ALA A 241 19.16 1.65 -11.96
CA ALA A 241 18.99 1.86 -13.40
C ALA A 241 19.94 2.94 -13.94
N ASN A 242 20.06 4.07 -13.24
CA ASN A 242 20.97 5.15 -13.62
C ASN A 242 22.45 4.70 -13.55
N SER A 243 22.81 3.90 -12.54
CA SER A 243 24.18 3.40 -12.35
C SER A 243 24.57 2.29 -13.33
N LEU A 244 23.59 1.54 -13.85
CA LEU A 244 23.83 0.54 -14.90
C LEU A 244 24.23 1.20 -16.23
N GLY A 245 23.63 2.35 -16.53
CA GLY A 245 23.76 3.02 -17.82
C GLY A 245 22.99 2.31 -18.94
N SER A 246 23.08 2.82 -20.17
CA SER A 246 22.37 2.27 -21.34
C SER A 246 23.00 1.00 -21.92
N ASN A 247 24.24 0.68 -21.54
CA ASN A 247 25.09 -0.26 -22.28
C ASN A 247 25.21 -1.64 -21.63
N HIS A 248 24.40 -1.99 -20.63
CA HIS A 248 24.44 -3.34 -20.07
C HIS A 248 23.67 -4.34 -20.95
N SER A 249 24.12 -5.60 -20.92
CA SER A 249 23.42 -6.69 -21.59
C SER A 249 22.09 -6.99 -20.88
N LYS A 250 20.98 -6.84 -21.60
CA LYS A 250 19.64 -7.20 -21.10
C LYS A 250 19.39 -8.70 -21.30
N PRO A 251 18.67 -9.37 -20.39
CA PRO A 251 18.41 -10.81 -20.46
C PRO A 251 17.30 -11.15 -21.47
N THR A 252 17.48 -10.78 -22.74
CA THR A 252 16.45 -10.88 -23.80
C THR A 252 15.99 -12.32 -24.06
N GLU A 253 16.92 -13.28 -24.08
CA GLU A 253 16.61 -14.70 -24.21
C GLU A 253 15.74 -15.19 -23.06
N TRP A 254 16.07 -14.82 -21.83
CA TRP A 254 15.29 -15.20 -20.65
C TRP A 254 13.88 -14.60 -20.65
N VAL A 255 13.76 -13.32 -21.05
CA VAL A 255 12.45 -12.67 -21.23
C VAL A 255 11.62 -13.41 -22.27
N LYS A 256 12.22 -13.81 -23.41
CA LYS A 256 11.55 -14.57 -24.46
C LYS A 256 11.06 -15.93 -23.96
N THR A 257 11.93 -16.72 -23.31
CA THR A 257 11.57 -18.03 -22.75
C THR A 257 10.43 -17.93 -21.74
N LEU A 258 10.43 -16.91 -20.89
CA LEU A 258 9.32 -16.69 -19.95
C LEU A 258 8.05 -16.24 -20.64
N ARG A 259 8.15 -15.38 -21.66
CA ARG A 259 7.00 -14.92 -22.46
C ARG A 259 6.30 -16.09 -23.13
N GLU A 260 7.03 -16.98 -23.79
CA GLU A 260 6.48 -18.17 -24.45
C GLU A 260 5.68 -19.03 -23.45
N LYS A 261 6.25 -19.30 -22.27
CA LYS A 261 5.55 -20.04 -21.20
C LYS A 261 4.33 -19.28 -20.63
N ASP A 262 4.40 -17.96 -20.57
CA ASP A 262 3.29 -17.10 -20.10
C ASP A 262 2.13 -17.16 -21.12
N ASP A 263 2.44 -17.05 -22.40
CA ASP A 263 1.49 -17.07 -23.51
C ASP A 263 0.82 -18.45 -23.66
N GLU A 264 1.58 -19.55 -23.48
CA GLU A 264 1.01 -20.91 -23.41
C GLU A 264 -0.03 -21.05 -22.29
N LYS A 265 0.27 -20.51 -21.10
CA LYS A 265 -0.67 -20.52 -19.96
C LYS A 265 -1.86 -19.61 -20.19
N GLU A 266 -1.67 -18.42 -20.77
CA GLU A 266 -2.75 -17.52 -21.15
C GLU A 266 -3.69 -18.18 -22.17
N ALA A 267 -3.14 -18.87 -23.19
CA ALA A 267 -3.94 -19.62 -24.17
C ALA A 267 -4.73 -20.76 -23.52
N ALA A 268 -4.12 -21.50 -22.59
CA ALA A 268 -4.82 -22.54 -21.84
C ALA A 268 -5.94 -21.96 -20.94
N ASN A 269 -5.71 -20.79 -20.33
CA ASN A 269 -6.71 -20.09 -19.53
C ASN A 269 -7.85 -19.53 -20.39
N ALA A 270 -7.55 -19.02 -21.59
CA ALA A 270 -8.55 -18.53 -22.53
C ALA A 270 -9.55 -19.63 -22.93
N LYS A 271 -9.07 -20.87 -23.15
CA LYS A 271 -9.94 -22.03 -23.39
C LYS A 271 -10.92 -22.28 -22.24
N LYS A 272 -10.48 -22.14 -20.98
CA LYS A 272 -11.36 -22.28 -19.80
C LYS A 272 -12.39 -21.16 -19.71
N MET A 273 -12.04 -19.95 -20.15
CA MET A 273 -12.97 -18.81 -20.19
C MET A 273 -14.07 -19.00 -21.22
N GLU A 274 -13.85 -19.79 -22.27
CA GLU A 274 -14.83 -20.02 -23.34
C GLU A 274 -15.75 -21.22 -23.10
N GLN A 275 -15.49 -22.00 -22.05
CA GLN A 275 -16.33 -23.13 -21.66
C GLN A 275 -17.71 -22.65 -21.21
N LYS A 276 -18.76 -23.17 -21.89
CA LYS A 276 -20.14 -23.02 -21.46
C LYS A 276 -20.41 -23.93 -20.27
N LEU A 277 -21.05 -23.38 -19.23
CA LEU A 277 -21.52 -24.19 -18.10
C LEU A 277 -22.81 -24.92 -18.49
N SER A 278 -22.93 -26.18 -18.10
CA SER A 278 -24.04 -27.07 -18.48
C SER A 278 -25.42 -26.63 -17.98
N ASN A 279 -25.46 -25.72 -17.02
CA ASN A 279 -26.67 -25.41 -16.23
C ASN A 279 -27.25 -24.02 -16.54
N GLY A 280 -26.83 -23.36 -17.62
CA GLY A 280 -27.29 -22.01 -17.98
C GLY A 280 -26.67 -20.87 -17.16
N PHE A 281 -25.80 -21.16 -16.19
CA PHE A 281 -25.06 -20.16 -15.42
C PHE A 281 -23.93 -19.51 -16.23
N LEU A 282 -23.58 -18.27 -15.87
CA LEU A 282 -22.46 -17.55 -16.45
C LEU A 282 -21.13 -18.10 -15.92
N ASN A 283 -20.18 -18.31 -16.83
CA ASN A 283 -18.80 -18.61 -16.46
C ASN A 283 -18.14 -17.32 -15.93
N PRO A 284 -17.71 -17.26 -14.65
CA PRO A 284 -17.15 -16.04 -14.06
C PRO A 284 -15.84 -15.61 -14.76
N LEU A 285 -15.06 -16.55 -15.30
CA LEU A 285 -13.83 -16.23 -16.02
C LEU A 285 -14.15 -15.60 -17.38
N ASN A 286 -15.23 -16.04 -18.05
CA ASN A 286 -15.75 -15.40 -19.26
C ASN A 286 -16.17 -13.95 -18.98
N PHE A 287 -16.95 -13.75 -17.91
CA PHE A 287 -17.38 -12.42 -17.48
C PHE A 287 -16.19 -11.48 -17.26
N LEU A 288 -15.16 -11.92 -16.54
CA LEU A 288 -13.96 -11.12 -16.30
C LEU A 288 -13.19 -10.80 -17.58
N LYS A 289 -13.12 -11.74 -18.53
CA LYS A 289 -12.51 -11.51 -19.86
C LYS A 289 -13.28 -10.45 -20.64
N THR A 290 -14.60 -10.55 -20.70
CA THR A 290 -15.47 -9.59 -21.40
C THR A 290 -15.44 -8.22 -20.74
N LEU A 291 -15.42 -8.17 -19.41
CA LEU A 291 -15.23 -6.95 -18.65
C LEU A 291 -13.89 -6.30 -19.02
N ASP A 292 -12.79 -7.04 -19.01
CA ASP A 292 -11.47 -6.51 -19.38
C ASP A 292 -11.42 -5.92 -20.80
N GLN A 293 -12.14 -6.52 -21.75
CA GLN A 293 -12.24 -6.01 -23.12
C GLN A 293 -13.06 -4.71 -23.22
N SER A 294 -13.95 -4.45 -22.26
CA SER A 294 -14.88 -3.32 -22.28
C SER A 294 -14.43 -2.14 -21.41
N LEU A 295 -13.38 -2.30 -20.61
CA LEU A 295 -12.90 -1.29 -19.67
C LEU A 295 -12.15 -0.14 -20.38
N PRO A 296 -12.46 1.14 -20.06
CA PRO A 296 -11.69 2.30 -20.51
C PRO A 296 -10.23 2.28 -20.04
N ASP A 297 -9.34 2.93 -20.80
CA ASP A 297 -7.90 3.00 -20.49
C ASP A 297 -7.59 3.78 -19.21
N ASP A 298 -8.46 4.69 -18.80
CA ASP A 298 -8.29 5.48 -17.58
C ASP A 298 -9.08 4.92 -16.37
N ALA A 299 -9.71 3.75 -16.52
CA ALA A 299 -10.51 3.14 -15.46
C ALA A 299 -9.71 2.87 -14.18
N ILE A 300 -10.34 3.11 -13.04
CA ILE A 300 -9.83 2.72 -11.72
C ILE A 300 -10.59 1.48 -11.27
N LEU A 301 -9.88 0.40 -11.00
CA LEU A 301 -10.43 -0.88 -10.59
C LEU A 301 -10.32 -1.02 -9.07
N VAL A 302 -11.45 -1.28 -8.43
CA VAL A 302 -11.56 -1.57 -7.00
C VAL A 302 -12.00 -3.02 -6.86
N ALA A 303 -11.08 -3.88 -6.45
CA ALA A 303 -11.31 -5.31 -6.31
C ALA A 303 -11.48 -5.68 -4.83
N ASP A 304 -12.59 -6.31 -4.47
CA ASP A 304 -12.90 -6.68 -3.08
C ASP A 304 -13.65 -8.02 -2.94
N GLY A 305 -13.00 -9.03 -2.37
CA GLY A 305 -13.54 -10.38 -2.31
C GLY A 305 -12.49 -11.47 -2.12
N GLY A 306 -12.96 -12.72 -2.09
CA GLY A 306 -12.13 -13.92 -2.05
C GLY A 306 -11.79 -14.43 -3.44
N ASP A 307 -12.26 -15.63 -3.77
CA ASP A 307 -11.89 -16.36 -5.00
C ASP A 307 -12.23 -15.61 -6.29
N PHE A 308 -13.35 -14.89 -6.31
CA PHE A 308 -13.74 -14.08 -7.47
C PHE A 308 -12.72 -12.99 -7.77
N VAL A 309 -12.22 -12.31 -6.73
CA VAL A 309 -11.18 -11.27 -6.87
C VAL A 309 -9.81 -11.88 -7.12
N GLY A 310 -9.53 -13.04 -6.55
CA GLY A 310 -8.37 -13.84 -6.91
C GLY A 310 -8.31 -14.07 -8.42
N SER A 311 -9.42 -14.50 -9.01
CA SER A 311 -9.56 -14.71 -10.46
C SER A 311 -9.46 -13.39 -11.25
N ALA A 312 -10.12 -12.32 -10.77
CA ALA A 312 -10.05 -11.00 -11.38
C ALA A 312 -8.62 -10.45 -11.44
N ALA A 313 -7.81 -10.67 -10.39
CA ALA A 313 -6.43 -10.22 -10.33
C ALA A 313 -5.49 -10.90 -11.35
N TYR A 314 -5.90 -12.02 -11.95
CA TYR A 314 -5.17 -12.69 -13.04
C TYR A 314 -5.71 -12.33 -14.42
N ILE A 315 -7.00 -12.01 -14.53
CA ILE A 315 -7.69 -11.81 -15.82
C ILE A 315 -7.79 -10.33 -16.19
N VAL A 316 -8.23 -9.49 -15.25
CA VAL A 316 -8.48 -8.06 -15.50
C VAL A 316 -7.17 -7.29 -15.37
N ARG A 317 -6.82 -6.55 -16.41
CA ARG A 317 -5.52 -5.89 -16.57
C ARG A 317 -5.69 -4.37 -16.42
N PRO A 318 -5.26 -3.76 -15.30
CA PRO A 318 -5.24 -2.30 -15.20
C PRO A 318 -4.31 -1.71 -16.26
N ARG A 319 -4.71 -0.58 -16.86
CA ARG A 319 -4.03 0.01 -18.02
C ARG A 319 -2.93 0.99 -17.64
N GLY A 320 -2.83 1.37 -16.36
CA GLY A 320 -1.82 2.28 -15.86
C GLY A 320 -1.58 2.17 -14.35
N PRO A 321 -0.59 2.91 -13.83
CA PRO A 321 -0.24 2.89 -12.42
C PRO A 321 -1.37 3.43 -11.55
N LEU A 322 -1.48 2.90 -10.33
CA LEU A 322 -2.50 3.31 -9.33
C LEU A 322 -3.94 3.15 -9.83
N GLN A 323 -4.17 2.24 -10.80
CA GLN A 323 -5.50 1.88 -11.31
C GLN A 323 -6.05 0.59 -10.70
N TRP A 324 -5.36 0.01 -9.73
CA TRP A 324 -5.79 -1.21 -9.04
C TRP A 324 -5.73 -1.01 -7.53
N LEU A 325 -6.88 -1.16 -6.88
CA LEU A 325 -7.03 -1.14 -5.43
C LEU A 325 -7.60 -2.48 -4.98
N ASP A 326 -6.91 -3.13 -4.05
CA ASP A 326 -7.32 -4.39 -3.44
C ASP A 326 -7.20 -4.29 -1.91
N PRO A 327 -7.83 -5.20 -1.13
CA PRO A 327 -7.81 -5.16 0.34
C PRO A 327 -6.43 -5.44 0.97
N GLY A 328 -5.37 -5.59 0.17
CA GLY A 328 -4.01 -5.72 0.64
C GLY A 328 -3.76 -7.01 1.44
N ALA A 329 -2.87 -6.91 2.44
CA ALA A 329 -2.36 -8.09 3.15
C ALA A 329 -3.36 -8.72 4.12
N PHE A 330 -4.33 -7.96 4.62
CA PHE A 330 -5.36 -8.48 5.53
C PHE A 330 -6.54 -9.13 4.81
N GLY A 331 -6.73 -8.85 3.51
CA GLY A 331 -7.87 -9.37 2.78
C GLY A 331 -9.22 -8.92 3.37
N THR A 332 -9.27 -7.72 3.96
CA THR A 332 -10.48 -7.17 4.59
C THR A 332 -11.60 -7.00 3.57
N LEU A 333 -12.74 -7.65 3.81
CA LEU A 333 -13.94 -7.51 2.99
C LEU A 333 -14.71 -6.22 3.35
N GLY A 334 -15.35 -5.60 2.36
CA GLY A 334 -16.13 -4.35 2.55
C GLY A 334 -15.32 -3.06 2.45
N VAL A 335 -14.09 -3.09 1.93
CA VAL A 335 -13.26 -1.89 1.73
C VAL A 335 -13.62 -1.12 0.46
N TRP A 336 -14.33 -1.76 -0.47
CA TRP A 336 -14.63 -1.24 -1.80
C TRP A 336 -15.27 0.16 -1.78
N TRP A 337 -16.21 0.43 -0.87
CA TRP A 337 -16.98 1.68 -0.90
C TRP A 337 -16.09 2.90 -0.61
N ARG A 338 -15.19 2.77 0.38
CA ARG A 338 -14.26 3.84 0.77
C ARG A 338 -13.27 4.11 -0.34
N PHE A 339 -12.78 3.06 -0.99
CA PHE A 339 -11.91 3.19 -2.15
C PHE A 339 -12.62 3.92 -3.29
N CYS A 340 -13.85 3.55 -3.61
CA CYS A 340 -14.61 4.20 -4.67
C CYS A 340 -14.90 5.67 -4.40
N SER A 341 -15.45 5.98 -3.21
CA SER A 341 -15.72 7.35 -2.80
C SER A 341 -14.46 8.22 -2.85
N ARG A 342 -13.32 7.68 -2.37
CA ARG A 342 -12.06 8.40 -2.41
C ARG A 342 -11.51 8.59 -3.82
N CYS A 343 -11.60 7.56 -4.66
CA CYS A 343 -11.20 7.64 -6.07
C CYS A 343 -12.01 8.71 -6.80
N GLN A 344 -13.33 8.75 -6.61
CA GLN A 344 -14.19 9.75 -7.24
C GLN A 344 -13.89 11.17 -6.73
N THR A 345 -13.56 11.32 -5.44
CA THR A 345 -13.16 12.62 -4.87
C THR A 345 -11.84 13.13 -5.45
N VAL A 346 -10.86 12.25 -5.66
CA VAL A 346 -9.53 12.62 -6.16
C VAL A 346 -9.49 12.71 -7.69
N TYR A 347 -10.28 11.88 -8.37
CA TYR A 347 -10.33 11.75 -9.83
C TYR A 347 -11.78 11.78 -10.34
N PRO A 348 -12.48 12.93 -10.26
CA PRO A 348 -13.92 13.01 -10.52
C PRO A 348 -14.32 12.67 -11.97
N LYS A 349 -13.37 12.68 -12.91
CA LYS A 349 -13.62 12.40 -14.32
C LYS A 349 -13.30 10.96 -14.74
N ARG A 350 -12.65 10.18 -13.88
CA ARG A 350 -12.19 8.84 -14.22
C ARG A 350 -13.23 7.81 -13.79
N PRO A 351 -13.59 6.84 -14.65
CA PRO A 351 -14.59 5.86 -14.27
C PRO A 351 -14.02 4.90 -13.23
N VAL A 352 -14.79 4.63 -12.18
CA VAL A 352 -14.44 3.69 -11.11
C VAL A 352 -15.29 2.42 -11.27
N TYR A 353 -14.65 1.28 -11.43
CA TYR A 353 -15.31 -0.03 -11.54
C TYR A 353 -15.03 -0.86 -10.31
N ILE A 354 -16.10 -1.39 -9.70
CA ILE A 354 -16.03 -2.28 -8.56
C ILE A 354 -16.13 -3.73 -9.05
N ILE A 355 -15.19 -4.56 -8.64
CA ILE A 355 -15.16 -6.00 -8.90
C ILE A 355 -15.17 -6.69 -7.54
N TRP A 356 -16.32 -7.21 -7.16
CA TRP A 356 -16.54 -7.76 -5.83
C TRP A 356 -17.42 -9.00 -5.83
N GLY A 357 -17.21 -9.85 -4.82
CA GLY A 357 -18.11 -10.95 -4.53
C GLY A 357 -19.34 -10.48 -3.75
N ASP A 358 -20.42 -11.23 -3.83
CA ASP A 358 -21.65 -11.07 -3.04
C ASP A 358 -21.37 -10.97 -1.52
N GLY A 359 -20.49 -11.84 -1.01
CA GLY A 359 -20.10 -11.82 0.40
C GLY A 359 -19.39 -10.52 0.81
N SER A 360 -18.58 -9.92 -0.08
CA SER A 360 -17.93 -8.63 0.19
C SER A 360 -18.91 -7.46 0.04
N CYS A 361 -19.81 -7.55 -0.94
CA CYS A 361 -20.87 -6.57 -1.15
C CYS A 361 -21.73 -6.39 0.10
N GLY A 362 -22.12 -7.50 0.75
CA GLY A 362 -22.93 -7.48 1.97
C GLY A 362 -22.35 -6.64 3.12
N TYR A 363 -21.02 -6.55 3.26
CA TYR A 363 -20.39 -5.79 4.35
C TYR A 363 -20.57 -4.28 4.27
N SER A 364 -20.87 -3.72 3.09
CA SER A 364 -21.02 -2.27 2.95
C SER A 364 -22.15 -1.87 2.01
N LEU A 365 -23.11 -2.76 1.77
CA LEU A 365 -24.26 -2.52 0.90
C LEU A 365 -25.01 -1.23 1.28
N MET A 366 -25.07 -0.88 2.56
CA MET A 366 -25.74 0.36 3.01
C MET A 366 -25.06 1.64 2.48
N GLU A 367 -23.80 1.58 2.07
CA GLU A 367 -23.05 2.73 1.54
C GLU A 367 -23.47 3.11 0.11
N TYR A 368 -24.34 2.32 -0.53
CA TYR A 368 -25.04 2.77 -1.73
C TYR A 368 -25.84 4.05 -1.49
N ASP A 369 -26.44 4.21 -0.30
CA ASP A 369 -27.10 5.45 0.08
C ASP A 369 -26.11 6.64 0.11
N THR A 370 -24.88 6.43 0.56
CA THR A 370 -23.82 7.45 0.54
C THR A 370 -23.51 7.89 -0.90
N PHE A 371 -23.41 6.96 -1.87
CA PHE A 371 -23.22 7.33 -3.28
C PHE A 371 -24.43 8.07 -3.86
N ALA A 372 -25.65 7.71 -3.46
CA ALA A 372 -26.85 8.40 -3.93
C ALA A 372 -26.94 9.84 -3.41
N ARG A 373 -26.54 10.06 -2.14
CA ARG A 373 -26.52 11.39 -1.50
C ARG A 373 -25.39 12.29 -1.99
N HIS A 374 -24.24 11.74 -2.33
CA HIS A 374 -23.04 12.49 -2.70
C HIS A 374 -22.62 12.20 -4.15
N LYS A 375 -23.13 13.00 -5.09
CA LYS A 375 -22.88 12.88 -6.54
C LYS A 375 -21.58 13.55 -6.97
#